data_AF-A0A813RUS4-F1
#
_entry.id   AF-A0A813RUS4-F1
#
_cell.length_a   1.000
_cell.length_b   1.000
_cell.length_c   1.000
_cell.angle_alpha   90.00
_cell.angle_beta   90.00
_cell.angle_gamma   90.00
#
_symmetry.space_group_name_H-M   'P 1'
#
loop_
_entity.id
_entity.type
_entity.pdbx_description
1 polymer ?
#
loop_
_entity_poly.entity_id
_entity_poly.type
_entity_poly.pdbx_seq_one_letter_code
_entity_poly.pdbx_strand_id
1 'polypeptide(L)'
;MSIVLIILLINSIHAQLNLYLDSGSVQQLYDLNDYQLYFINKNHVRQAALQSPISIPADIHFVQFTWNVDKLPLHHTRRIYYEYNTSSSNEHVLLRPVLNIATRGVVPRDISTFSIFFPCLTTSRVNCSVLFRFSNSTMNSSSTIVHFTFVKHCRDQILDRSLLTQFYNANELDEYFLLKESLHRNFAPTTLATILAYSLLIALVVFLLVFCTTMGLFCLYRMSTTPNKQKCENLIDNNNQDHPTLPMTFDMTTFEDVSLYSCTQYDFMKTADELLSSTTFADCTIDQTRLTLHEIIMEGKFGRLYRCSLHDSLSTATTQNVYGKTINSSGTAAQLNQMLHDCCLFATLKHSNINSPLGIVYKNELSPYPLVIYPYSNKGILKRFIIQNRSSAREQLLSTQELVYMAIHIAKGLYFLHRRKMLMKDLGARNCM
;
A
#
# COMPACT_ATOMS: atom_id res chain seq x y z
N MET A 1 20.79 39.36 59.52
CA MET A 1 21.15 38.70 58.24
C MET A 1 20.49 37.34 58.04
N SER A 2 20.11 36.60 59.10
CA SER A 2 19.53 35.24 58.95
C SER A 2 18.04 35.20 58.58
N ILE A 3 17.23 36.22 58.91
CA ILE A 3 15.79 36.24 58.60
C ILE A 3 15.51 36.63 57.14
N VAL A 4 16.33 37.52 56.57
CA VAL A 4 16.21 37.92 55.15
C VAL A 4 16.58 36.77 54.21
N LEU A 5 17.52 35.91 54.61
CA LEU A 5 17.89 34.71 53.86
C LEU A 5 16.76 33.65 53.87
N ILE A 6 16.01 33.55 54.98
CA ILE A 6 14.85 32.66 55.09
C ILE A 6 13.67 33.18 54.26
N ILE A 7 13.43 34.49 54.21
CA ILE A 7 12.36 35.09 53.38
C ILE A 7 12.68 34.97 51.88
N LEU A 8 13.96 35.05 51.48
CA LEU A 8 14.40 34.81 50.10
C LEU A 8 14.36 33.32 49.70
N LEU A 9 14.30 32.39 50.67
CA LEU A 9 14.09 30.95 50.43
C LEU A 9 12.61 30.54 50.38
N ILE A 10 11.67 31.46 50.66
CA ILE A 10 10.25 31.27 50.35
C ILE A 10 10.02 31.60 48.86
N ASN A 11 10.83 31.02 47.99
CA ASN A 11 10.52 30.94 46.58
C ASN A 11 9.32 30.01 46.43
N SER A 12 8.11 30.57 46.57
CA SER A 12 6.91 30.21 45.84
C SER A 12 6.90 28.74 45.36
N ILE A 13 6.74 27.81 46.31
CA ILE A 13 6.77 26.38 46.04
C ILE A 13 5.44 26.00 45.36
N HIS A 14 5.41 26.15 44.04
CA HIS A 14 4.24 25.87 43.21
C HIS A 14 4.34 24.44 42.66
N ALA A 15 3.22 23.72 42.74
CA ALA A 15 3.02 22.45 42.04
C ALA A 15 3.47 22.57 40.58
N GLN A 16 4.30 21.63 40.11
CA GLN A 16 4.86 21.63 38.75
C GLN A 16 4.16 20.58 37.89
N LEU A 17 3.37 21.03 36.92
CA LEU A 17 2.68 20.20 35.94
C LEU A 17 3.64 19.77 34.83
N ASN A 18 3.64 18.49 34.54
CA ASN A 18 4.26 17.92 33.35
C ASN A 18 3.20 17.22 32.50
N LEU A 19 3.30 17.38 31.18
CA LEU A 19 2.44 16.73 30.19
C LEU A 19 3.27 16.46 28.93
N TYR A 20 3.42 15.20 28.56
CA TYR A 20 4.33 14.77 27.50
C TYR A 20 3.90 13.44 26.84
N LEU A 21 4.45 13.15 25.67
CA LEU A 21 4.46 11.81 25.09
C LEU A 21 5.72 11.06 25.55
N ASP A 22 5.53 9.81 26.00
CA ASP A 22 6.65 8.91 26.31
C ASP A 22 7.33 8.37 25.04
N SER A 23 8.43 7.65 25.22
CA SER A 23 9.20 7.10 24.09
C SER A 23 8.38 6.13 23.24
N GLY A 24 7.50 5.33 23.84
CA GLY A 24 6.62 4.42 23.10
C GLY A 24 5.63 5.16 22.20
N SER A 25 5.00 6.21 22.71
CA SER A 25 4.03 7.01 21.96
C SER A 25 4.70 7.87 20.88
N VAL A 26 5.91 8.35 21.15
CA VAL A 26 6.74 9.08 20.16
C VAL A 26 7.21 8.13 19.05
N GLN A 27 7.67 6.94 19.40
CA GLN A 27 8.03 5.90 18.42
C GLN A 27 6.82 5.55 17.55
N GLN A 28 5.65 5.36 18.16
CA GLN A 28 4.44 5.03 17.43
C GLN A 28 4.01 6.12 16.43
N LEU A 29 4.14 7.41 16.80
CA LEU A 29 3.67 8.52 15.96
C LEU A 29 4.70 9.05 14.97
N TYR A 30 5.98 9.04 15.33
CA TYR A 30 7.04 9.71 14.60
C TYR A 30 8.18 8.77 14.16
N ASP A 31 8.13 7.48 14.53
CA ASP A 31 9.18 6.49 14.26
C ASP A 31 10.56 6.90 14.84
N LEU A 32 10.53 7.57 16.00
CA LEU A 32 11.71 8.03 16.73
C LEU A 32 11.85 7.29 18.06
N ASN A 33 12.98 6.61 18.26
CA ASN A 33 13.29 5.86 19.48
C ASN A 33 13.96 6.74 20.53
N ASP A 34 13.70 6.48 21.82
CA ASP A 34 14.35 7.14 22.97
C ASP A 34 14.11 8.66 23.09
N TYR A 35 13.05 9.18 22.49
CA TYR A 35 12.64 10.59 22.61
C TYR A 35 11.38 10.76 23.46
N GLN A 36 11.36 11.79 24.30
CA GLN A 36 10.15 12.26 25.00
C GLN A 36 9.76 13.64 24.49
N LEU A 37 8.48 13.83 24.15
CA LEU A 37 7.97 15.09 23.64
C LEU A 37 7.15 15.81 24.71
N TYR A 38 7.74 16.85 25.32
CA TYR A 38 7.07 17.65 26.35
C TYR A 38 6.20 18.76 25.76
N PHE A 39 4.92 18.79 26.12
CA PHE A 39 4.02 19.90 25.83
C PHE A 39 3.95 20.89 27.00
N ILE A 40 3.98 20.37 28.23
CA ILE A 40 4.18 21.15 29.44
C ILE A 40 5.37 20.54 30.19
N ASN A 41 6.36 21.36 30.49
CA ASN A 41 7.52 20.98 31.29
C ASN A 41 7.61 21.93 32.48
N LYS A 42 7.38 21.43 33.70
CA LYS A 42 7.41 22.21 34.94
C LYS A 42 6.55 23.48 34.88
N ASN A 43 5.29 23.36 34.47
CA ASN A 43 4.33 24.45 34.20
C ASN A 43 4.59 25.31 32.95
N HIS A 44 5.71 25.14 32.25
CA HIS A 44 5.98 25.89 31.02
C HIS A 44 5.38 25.19 29.80
N VAL A 45 4.44 25.85 29.13
CA VAL A 45 3.85 25.38 27.87
C VAL A 45 4.83 25.59 26.72
N ARG A 46 5.18 24.51 26.01
CA ARG A 46 6.02 24.55 24.82
C ARG A 46 5.18 24.90 23.59
N GLN A 47 5.01 26.19 23.31
CA GLN A 47 4.17 26.65 22.19
C GLN A 47 4.59 26.04 20.83
N ALA A 48 5.89 25.87 20.58
CA ALA A 48 6.39 25.25 19.34
C ALA A 48 5.86 23.83 19.12
N ALA A 49 5.66 23.06 20.20
CA ALA A 49 5.10 21.71 20.14
C ALA A 49 3.57 21.70 19.86
N LEU A 50 2.90 22.85 19.99
CA LEU A 50 1.46 23.03 19.77
C LEU A 50 1.12 23.76 18.46
N GLN A 51 2.12 24.33 17.77
CA GLN A 51 1.93 25.09 16.53
C GLN A 51 1.50 24.22 15.35
N SER A 52 1.99 22.98 15.30
CA SER A 52 1.73 22.05 14.21
C SER A 52 0.74 20.98 14.67
N PRO A 53 -0.28 20.64 13.86
CA PRO A 53 -1.19 19.57 14.23
C PRO A 53 -0.48 18.22 14.20
N ILE A 54 -0.77 17.38 15.20
CA ILE A 54 -0.22 16.03 15.31
C ILE A 54 -0.96 15.14 14.31
N SER A 55 -0.23 14.58 13.34
CA SER A 55 -0.79 13.67 12.35
C SER A 55 -0.94 12.28 12.97
N ILE A 56 -2.16 11.74 12.98
CA ILE A 56 -2.48 10.40 13.50
C ILE A 56 -2.73 9.45 12.32
N PRO A 57 -1.80 8.51 12.04
CA PRO A 57 -1.92 7.47 11.02
C PRO A 57 -3.20 6.64 11.12
N ALA A 58 -3.55 5.93 10.04
CA ALA A 58 -4.82 5.21 9.94
C ALA A 58 -4.93 4.01 10.90
N ASP A 59 -3.82 3.30 11.04
CA ASP A 59 -3.54 2.16 11.91
C ASP A 59 -3.44 2.53 13.40
N ILE A 60 -3.32 3.82 13.73
CA ILE A 60 -3.27 4.30 15.10
C ILE A 60 -4.65 4.80 15.51
N HIS A 61 -5.24 4.13 16.50
CA HIS A 61 -6.60 4.40 16.96
C HIS A 61 -6.66 5.24 18.24
N PHE A 62 -5.63 5.15 19.08
CA PHE A 62 -5.49 5.99 20.27
C PHE A 62 -4.03 6.40 20.46
N VAL A 63 -3.83 7.52 21.16
CA VAL A 63 -2.50 8.00 21.57
C VAL A 63 -2.49 8.15 23.09
N GLN A 64 -1.45 7.63 23.72
CA GLN A 64 -1.25 7.72 25.16
C GLN A 64 -0.42 8.97 25.50
N PHE A 65 -0.88 9.70 26.51
CA PHE A 65 -0.20 10.86 27.07
C PHE A 65 0.17 10.56 28.52
N THR A 66 1.31 11.09 28.94
CA THR A 66 1.80 10.97 30.30
C THR A 66 1.76 12.32 30.98
N TRP A 67 1.24 12.36 32.19
CA TRP A 67 1.13 13.57 32.99
C TRP A 67 1.32 13.31 34.47
N ASN A 68 1.82 14.32 35.16
CA ASN A 68 1.94 14.30 36.61
C ASN A 68 2.10 15.72 37.16
N VAL A 69 1.89 15.85 38.46
CA VAL A 69 2.30 17.00 39.25
C VAL A 69 3.45 16.59 40.14
N ASP A 70 4.62 17.21 39.98
CA ASP A 70 5.81 16.85 40.77
C ASP A 70 5.54 17.02 42.29
N LYS A 71 5.96 16.00 43.05
CA LYS A 71 5.90 16.00 44.51
C LYS A 71 6.98 16.94 45.04
N LEU A 72 6.60 18.14 45.48
CA LEU A 72 7.52 19.00 46.23
C LEU A 72 7.69 18.49 47.67
N PRO A 73 8.83 18.79 48.31
CA PRO A 73 9.19 18.27 49.64
C PRO A 73 8.26 18.71 50.78
N LEU A 74 7.37 19.68 50.55
CA LEU A 74 6.37 20.10 51.53
C LEU A 74 5.02 19.45 51.21
N HIS A 75 4.46 18.75 52.21
CA HIS A 75 3.22 17.96 52.15
C HIS A 75 1.95 18.73 51.71
N HIS A 76 2.05 20.04 51.45
CA HIS A 76 0.94 20.95 51.10
C HIS A 76 1.06 21.59 49.70
N THR A 77 1.42 20.81 48.68
CA THR A 77 1.31 21.31 47.29
C THR A 77 -0.15 21.45 46.85
N ARG A 78 -0.47 22.61 46.23
CA ARG A 78 -1.79 22.88 45.63
C ARG A 78 -2.09 21.86 44.53
N ARG A 79 -3.35 21.39 44.49
CA ARG A 79 -3.84 20.49 43.44
C ARG A 79 -4.05 21.28 42.15
N ILE A 80 -3.74 20.66 41.01
CA ILE A 80 -4.03 21.20 39.69
C ILE A 80 -5.27 20.49 39.18
N TYR A 81 -6.32 21.26 38.90
CA TYR A 81 -7.55 20.76 38.29
C TYR A 81 -7.42 20.85 36.77
N TYR A 82 -8.04 19.92 36.08
CA TYR A 82 -8.13 19.93 34.63
C TYR A 82 -9.60 19.88 34.20
N GLU A 83 -9.88 20.49 33.06
CA GLU A 83 -11.12 20.39 32.30
C GLU A 83 -10.72 20.29 30.83
N TYR A 84 -11.38 19.42 30.06
CA TYR A 84 -11.13 19.34 28.62
C TYR A 84 -12.41 19.35 27.80
N ASN A 85 -12.30 19.92 26.60
CA ASN A 85 -13.32 19.89 25.56
C ASN A 85 -12.73 19.31 24.28
N THR A 86 -13.55 18.58 23.53
CA THR A 86 -13.14 17.90 22.29
C THR A 86 -14.00 18.37 21.12
N SER A 87 -13.40 18.54 19.95
CA SER A 87 -14.14 18.89 18.73
C SER A 87 -13.64 18.11 17.52
N SER A 88 -14.52 17.89 16.55
CA SER A 88 -14.19 17.28 15.25
C SER A 88 -14.71 18.18 14.15
N SER A 89 -13.93 18.39 13.09
CA SER A 89 -14.36 19.21 11.95
C SER A 89 -15.43 18.53 11.10
N ASN A 90 -15.58 17.20 11.22
CA ASN A 90 -16.60 16.44 10.51
C ASN A 90 -17.00 15.20 11.32
N GLU A 91 -18.08 15.32 12.10
CA GLU A 91 -18.62 14.26 12.95
C GLU A 91 -19.23 13.07 12.16
N HIS A 92 -19.49 13.22 10.86
CA HIS A 92 -19.91 12.11 10.00
C HIS A 92 -18.76 11.21 9.55
N VAL A 93 -17.51 11.66 9.70
CA VAL A 93 -16.32 10.88 9.38
C VAL A 93 -15.58 10.42 10.63
N LEU A 94 -15.41 11.32 11.59
CA LEU A 94 -14.72 11.07 12.84
C LEU A 94 -15.56 11.69 13.96
N LEU A 95 -16.10 10.86 14.86
CA LEU A 95 -16.77 11.36 16.05
C LEU A 95 -15.77 12.15 16.92
N ARG A 96 -16.27 12.93 17.88
CA ARG A 96 -15.38 13.70 18.76
C ARG A 96 -14.39 12.75 19.47
N PRO A 97 -13.11 13.11 19.58
CA PRO A 97 -12.14 12.29 20.31
C PRO A 97 -12.61 11.99 21.72
N VAL A 98 -12.39 10.77 22.20
CA VAL A 98 -12.84 10.33 23.53
C VAL A 98 -11.62 10.02 24.39
N LEU A 99 -11.63 10.48 25.64
CA LEU A 99 -10.55 10.26 26.58
C LEU A 99 -11.00 9.24 27.62
N ASN A 100 -10.07 8.39 28.07
CA ASN A 100 -10.32 7.42 29.14
C ASN A 100 -10.22 8.03 30.56
N ILE A 101 -10.51 9.33 30.68
CA ILE A 101 -10.53 10.09 31.94
C ILE A 101 -11.79 10.97 31.98
N ALA A 102 -12.24 11.36 33.16
CA ALA A 102 -13.41 12.24 33.30
C ALA A 102 -13.15 13.63 32.67
N THR A 103 -14.18 14.26 32.11
CA THR A 103 -14.12 15.60 31.47
C THR A 103 -13.56 16.70 32.36
N ARG A 104 -13.70 16.55 33.67
CA ARG A 104 -13.10 17.39 34.70
C ARG A 104 -12.54 16.52 35.83
N GLY A 105 -11.41 16.93 36.41
CA GLY A 105 -10.79 16.18 37.50
C GLY A 105 -9.56 16.86 38.08
N VAL A 106 -8.74 16.08 38.78
CA VAL A 106 -7.47 16.52 39.38
C VAL A 106 -6.33 15.79 38.68
N VAL A 107 -5.27 16.51 38.33
CA VAL A 107 -4.06 15.92 37.76
C VAL A 107 -3.36 15.07 38.83
N PRO A 108 -3.00 13.80 38.54
CA PRO A 108 -2.38 12.91 39.50
C PRO A 108 -0.98 13.39 39.92
N ARG A 109 -0.59 13.04 41.15
CA ARG A 109 0.75 13.34 41.69
C ARG A 109 1.80 12.33 41.22
N ASP A 110 1.37 11.08 41.07
CA ASP A 110 2.21 10.03 40.51
C ASP A 110 2.12 10.06 38.98
N ILE A 111 3.20 9.61 38.35
CA ILE A 111 3.25 9.46 36.89
C ILE A 111 2.10 8.56 36.47
N SER A 112 1.17 9.13 35.71
CA SER A 112 -0.02 8.44 35.23
C SER A 112 -0.20 8.71 33.75
N THR A 113 -1.03 7.90 33.12
CA THR A 113 -1.32 8.03 31.69
C THR A 113 -2.82 8.20 31.44
N PHE A 114 -3.14 8.86 30.34
CA PHE A 114 -4.48 8.86 29.76
C PHE A 114 -4.34 8.70 28.25
N SER A 115 -5.36 8.15 27.60
CA SER A 115 -5.38 7.90 26.17
C SER A 115 -6.46 8.73 25.50
N ILE A 116 -6.16 9.25 24.31
CA ILE A 116 -7.11 9.92 23.43
C ILE A 116 -7.45 8.95 22.29
N PHE A 117 -8.70 8.54 22.20
CA PHE A 117 -9.24 7.69 21.14
C PHE A 117 -9.83 8.51 19.99
N PHE A 118 -9.61 8.03 18.76
CA PHE A 118 -10.04 8.67 17.52
C PHE A 118 -11.09 7.79 16.79
N PRO A 119 -12.39 7.92 17.14
CA PRO A 119 -13.48 7.09 16.62
C PRO A 119 -13.84 7.37 15.15
N CYS A 120 -13.15 6.70 14.22
CA CYS A 120 -13.45 6.78 12.80
C CYS A 120 -14.75 6.04 12.44
N LEU A 121 -15.61 6.69 11.64
CA LEU A 121 -16.85 6.12 11.07
C LEU A 121 -16.68 5.78 9.59
N THR A 122 -16.05 6.67 8.82
CA THR A 122 -15.87 6.51 7.37
C THR A 122 -14.43 6.82 6.94
N THR A 123 -14.10 6.55 5.67
CA THR A 123 -12.75 6.74 5.14
C THR A 123 -12.57 8.18 4.63
N SER A 124 -11.95 9.04 5.43
CA SER A 124 -11.49 10.37 5.00
C SER A 124 -10.45 10.94 5.99
N ARG A 125 -9.83 12.08 5.64
CA ARG A 125 -8.92 12.82 6.52
C ARG A 125 -9.72 13.91 7.26
N VAL A 126 -9.61 13.96 8.58
CA VAL A 126 -10.39 14.89 9.42
C VAL A 126 -9.50 15.59 10.44
N ASN A 127 -9.78 16.86 10.67
CA ASN A 127 -9.13 17.62 11.72
C ASN A 127 -9.96 17.51 12.99
N CYS A 128 -9.32 17.30 14.13
CA CYS A 128 -9.98 17.32 15.43
C CYS A 128 -9.09 18.03 16.45
N SER A 129 -9.67 18.43 17.57
CA SER A 129 -8.92 19.10 18.62
C SER A 129 -9.37 18.69 20.02
N VAL A 130 -8.43 18.80 20.95
CA VAL A 130 -8.67 18.64 22.38
C VAL A 130 -8.09 19.86 23.09
N LEU A 131 -8.96 20.60 23.75
CA LEU A 131 -8.63 21.82 24.49
C LEU A 131 -8.61 21.50 25.98
N PHE A 132 -7.43 21.48 26.58
CA PHE A 132 -7.26 21.37 28.03
C PHE A 132 -7.17 22.74 28.69
N ARG A 133 -7.85 22.89 29.81
CA ARG A 133 -7.74 24.00 30.74
C ARG A 133 -7.27 23.46 32.09
N PHE A 134 -6.11 23.93 32.54
CA PHE A 134 -5.55 23.59 33.85
C PHE A 134 -5.69 24.79 34.79
N SER A 135 -6.17 24.58 36.01
CA SER A 135 -6.33 25.64 37.01
C SER A 135 -5.86 25.21 38.40
N ASN A 136 -5.34 26.17 39.17
CA ASN A 136 -4.92 25.96 40.56
C ASN A 136 -6.07 26.15 41.56
N SER A 137 -7.25 26.53 41.08
CA SER A 137 -8.48 26.70 41.84
C SER A 137 -9.68 26.28 41.00
N THR A 138 -10.73 25.79 41.67
CA THR A 138 -12.03 25.48 41.04
C THR A 138 -12.83 26.75 40.70
N MET A 139 -12.42 27.90 41.23
CA MET A 139 -13.00 29.22 40.97
C MET A 139 -11.98 30.10 40.23
N ASN A 140 -12.39 30.61 39.05
CA ASN A 140 -11.69 31.56 38.16
C ASN A 140 -10.32 32.04 38.65
N SER A 141 -9.29 31.28 38.31
CA SER A 141 -7.88 31.64 38.47
C SER A 141 -7.21 31.62 37.10
N SER A 142 -6.02 32.22 37.00
CA SER A 142 -5.19 32.15 35.79
C SER A 142 -5.02 30.69 35.36
N SER A 143 -5.67 30.33 34.25
CA SER A 143 -5.70 28.95 33.75
C SER A 143 -4.65 28.76 32.65
N THR A 144 -3.85 27.69 32.75
CA THR A 144 -2.98 27.27 31.67
C THR A 144 -3.82 26.54 30.63
N ILE A 145 -3.81 27.03 29.39
CA ILE A 145 -4.58 26.44 28.29
C ILE A 145 -3.63 25.73 27.33
N VAL A 146 -3.96 24.49 26.98
CA VAL A 146 -3.25 23.71 25.97
C VAL A 146 -4.25 23.22 24.93
N HIS A 147 -4.08 23.70 23.70
CA HIS A 147 -4.93 23.32 22.58
C HIS A 147 -4.17 22.36 21.67
N PHE A 148 -4.52 21.08 21.74
CA PHE A 148 -4.01 20.08 20.82
C PHE A 148 -4.85 20.08 19.55
N THR A 149 -4.18 20.18 18.42
CA THR A 149 -4.79 19.99 17.10
C THR A 149 -4.25 18.70 16.49
N PHE A 150 -5.14 17.91 15.90
CA PHE A 150 -4.82 16.61 15.33
C PHE A 150 -5.37 16.52 13.91
N VAL A 151 -4.64 15.80 13.05
CA VAL A 151 -5.12 15.38 11.73
C VAL A 151 -5.22 13.86 11.75
N LYS A 152 -6.44 13.31 11.84
CA LYS A 152 -6.65 11.86 11.78
C LYS A 152 -6.87 11.44 10.33
N HIS A 153 -6.11 10.45 9.88
CA HIS A 153 -6.41 9.74 8.63
C HIS A 153 -7.30 8.55 9.00
N CYS A 154 -8.58 8.59 8.64
CA CYS A 154 -9.50 7.48 8.86
C CYS A 154 -9.49 6.52 7.67
N ARG A 155 -9.51 5.22 7.95
CA ARG A 155 -9.69 4.14 6.99
C ARG A 155 -10.72 3.17 7.56
N ASP A 156 -11.47 2.54 6.66
CA ASP A 156 -12.36 1.46 7.03
C ASP A 156 -11.55 0.25 7.54
N GLN A 157 -11.65 0.02 8.84
CA GLN A 157 -10.99 -1.05 9.57
C GLN A 157 -11.95 -1.58 10.63
N ILE A 158 -11.92 -2.91 10.79
CA ILE A 158 -12.62 -3.60 11.88
C ILE A 158 -11.84 -3.32 13.15
N LEU A 159 -12.47 -2.61 14.07
CA LEU A 159 -11.89 -2.30 15.38
C LEU A 159 -12.38 -3.35 16.37
N ASP A 160 -11.46 -3.92 17.15
CA ASP A 160 -11.82 -4.88 18.20
C ASP A 160 -12.65 -4.16 19.28
N ARG A 161 -13.79 -4.78 19.65
CA ARG A 161 -14.66 -4.30 20.75
C ARG A 161 -13.87 -4.20 22.06
N SER A 162 -12.91 -5.09 22.28
CA SER A 162 -12.08 -5.10 23.51
C SER A 162 -11.28 -3.82 23.70
N LEU A 163 -10.83 -3.18 22.61
CA LEU A 163 -10.04 -1.94 22.66
C LEU A 163 -10.86 -0.72 23.05
N LEU A 164 -12.19 -0.79 22.86
CA LEU A 164 -13.11 0.33 23.05
C LEU A 164 -13.73 0.38 24.45
N THR A 165 -13.70 -0.72 25.21
CA THR A 165 -14.28 -0.78 26.56
C THR A 165 -13.59 0.15 27.56
N GLN A 166 -12.37 0.62 27.25
CA GLN A 166 -11.67 1.63 28.04
C GLN A 166 -12.15 3.07 27.77
N PHE A 167 -12.93 3.29 26.69
CA PHE A 167 -13.41 4.60 26.26
C PHE A 167 -14.93 4.74 26.35
N TYR A 168 -15.66 3.63 26.17
CA TYR A 168 -17.12 3.60 26.14
C TYR A 168 -17.68 2.58 27.12
N ASN A 169 -18.84 2.90 27.69
CA ASN A 169 -19.67 1.90 28.35
C ASN A 169 -20.38 0.99 27.32
N ALA A 170 -21.05 -0.07 27.78
CA ALA A 170 -21.69 -1.04 26.91
C ALA A 170 -22.74 -0.41 25.96
N ASN A 171 -23.54 0.54 26.46
CA ASN A 171 -24.60 1.17 25.67
C ASN A 171 -24.03 2.09 24.59
N GLU A 172 -23.03 2.91 24.95
CA GLU A 172 -22.33 3.80 24.02
C GLU A 172 -21.59 3.01 22.93
N LEU A 173 -21.05 1.85 23.29
CA LEU A 173 -20.37 0.97 22.36
C LEU A 173 -21.33 0.45 21.30
N ASP A 174 -22.51 -0.02 21.70
CA ASP A 174 -23.53 -0.49 20.76
C ASP A 174 -24.03 0.64 19.87
N GLU A 175 -24.24 1.84 20.40
CA GLU A 175 -24.59 3.03 19.60
C GLU A 175 -23.52 3.35 18.54
N TYR A 176 -22.23 3.30 18.90
CA TYR A 176 -21.12 3.51 17.97
C TYR A 176 -21.13 2.49 16.83
N PHE A 177 -21.30 1.19 17.13
CA PHE A 177 -21.31 0.14 16.11
C PHE A 177 -22.55 0.24 15.21
N LEU A 178 -23.72 0.54 15.77
CA LEU A 178 -24.94 0.76 15.00
C LEU A 178 -24.79 1.96 14.04
N LEU A 179 -24.21 3.06 14.52
CA LEU A 179 -23.93 4.23 13.70
C LEU A 179 -22.96 3.89 12.56
N LYS A 180 -21.87 3.18 12.86
CA LYS A 180 -20.88 2.75 11.87
C LYS A 180 -21.49 1.83 10.80
N GLU A 181 -22.34 0.89 11.21
CA GLU A 181 -23.03 -0.02 10.29
C GLU A 181 -24.05 0.70 9.39
N SER A 182 -24.77 1.69 9.94
CA SER A 182 -25.73 2.50 9.18
C SER A 182 -25.06 3.29 8.05
N LEU A 183 -23.88 3.87 8.31
CA LEU A 183 -23.10 4.60 7.32
C LEU A 183 -22.50 3.67 6.26
N HIS A 184 -22.10 2.46 6.65
CA HIS A 184 -21.61 1.45 5.70
C HIS A 184 -22.73 0.95 4.77
N ARG A 185 -23.97 0.79 5.26
CA ARG A 185 -25.15 0.44 4.43
C ARG A 185 -25.48 1.51 3.39
N ASN A 186 -25.35 2.79 3.72
CA ASN A 186 -25.59 3.89 2.79
C ASN A 186 -24.54 3.97 1.65
N PHE A 187 -23.43 3.24 1.78
CA PHE A 187 -22.37 3.15 0.77
C PHE A 187 -22.38 1.84 -0.03
N ALA A 188 -23.26 0.89 0.30
CA ALA A 188 -23.57 -0.20 -0.62
C ALA A 188 -24.23 0.42 -1.86
N PRO A 189 -23.80 0.10 -3.09
CA PRO A 189 -24.38 0.68 -4.30
C PRO A 189 -25.89 0.47 -4.22
N THR A 190 -26.61 1.58 -4.23
CA THR A 190 -28.06 1.63 -4.07
C THR A 190 -28.68 0.50 -4.88
N THR A 191 -29.59 -0.24 -4.26
CA THR A 191 -30.28 -1.38 -4.86
C THR A 191 -30.80 -1.09 -6.28
N LEU A 192 -31.07 0.17 -6.59
CA LEU A 192 -31.41 0.64 -7.94
C LEU A 192 -30.28 0.42 -8.98
N ALA A 193 -29.03 0.76 -8.66
CA ALA A 193 -27.90 0.59 -9.57
C ALA A 193 -27.61 -0.89 -9.84
N THR A 194 -27.76 -1.74 -8.83
CA THR A 194 -27.62 -3.19 -8.99
C THR A 194 -28.77 -3.78 -9.80
N ILE A 195 -30.02 -3.38 -9.54
CA ILE A 195 -31.20 -3.79 -10.34
C ILE A 195 -31.05 -3.37 -11.80
N LEU A 196 -30.60 -2.13 -12.07
CA LEU A 196 -30.36 -1.65 -13.43
C LEU A 196 -29.22 -2.41 -14.12
N ALA A 197 -28.17 -2.79 -13.40
CA ALA A 197 -27.09 -3.60 -13.96
C ALA A 197 -27.57 -5.02 -14.32
N TYR A 198 -28.38 -5.65 -13.45
CA TYR A 198 -28.94 -6.97 -13.72
C TYR A 198 -29.95 -6.95 -14.88
N SER A 199 -30.79 -5.91 -15.00
CA SER A 199 -31.72 -5.80 -16.11
C SER A 199 -31.01 -5.59 -17.45
N LEU A 200 -29.93 -4.80 -17.48
CA LEU A 200 -29.06 -4.64 -18.65
C LEU A 200 -28.37 -5.95 -19.04
N LEU A 201 -27.90 -6.73 -18.06
CA LEU A 201 -27.29 -8.04 -18.28
C LEU A 201 -28.29 -9.02 -18.90
N ILE A 202 -29.51 -9.09 -18.37
CA ILE A 202 -30.57 -9.95 -18.91
C ILE A 202 -30.93 -9.54 -20.33
N ALA A 203 -31.08 -8.23 -20.59
CA ALA A 203 -31.37 -7.72 -21.94
C ALA A 203 -30.26 -8.09 -22.94
N LEU A 204 -28.99 -8.00 -22.54
CA LEU A 204 -27.85 -8.42 -23.37
C LEU A 204 -27.90 -9.91 -23.69
N VAL A 205 -28.20 -10.76 -22.70
CA VAL A 205 -28.30 -12.22 -22.91
C VAL A 205 -29.43 -12.56 -23.88
N VAL A 206 -30.60 -11.93 -23.72
CA VAL A 206 -31.74 -12.13 -24.65
C VAL A 206 -31.36 -11.68 -26.07
N PHE A 207 -30.70 -10.53 -26.21
CA PHE A 207 -30.25 -10.04 -27.51
C PHE A 207 -29.28 -11.02 -28.18
N LEU A 208 -28.32 -11.58 -27.45
CA LEU A 208 -27.37 -12.57 -27.98
C LEU A 208 -28.06 -13.86 -28.41
N LEU A 209 -29.06 -14.34 -27.67
CA LEU A 209 -29.83 -15.54 -28.06
C LEU A 209 -30.63 -15.32 -29.34
N VAL A 210 -31.28 -14.15 -29.48
CA VAL A 210 -32.00 -13.78 -30.72
C VAL A 210 -31.02 -13.63 -31.89
N PHE A 211 -29.87 -13.02 -31.67
CA PHE A 211 -28.83 -12.89 -32.70
C PHE A 211 -28.28 -14.25 -33.14
N CYS A 212 -27.99 -15.17 -32.21
CA CYS A 212 -27.51 -16.50 -32.52
C CYS A 212 -28.55 -17.34 -33.29
N THR A 213 -29.82 -17.27 -32.89
CA THR A 213 -30.90 -18.00 -33.57
C THR A 213 -31.15 -17.46 -34.99
N THR A 214 -31.19 -16.14 -35.17
CA THR A 214 -31.33 -15.51 -36.49
C THR A 214 -30.15 -15.79 -37.41
N MET A 215 -28.91 -15.72 -36.91
CA MET A 215 -27.72 -16.09 -37.68
C MET A 215 -27.70 -17.58 -38.02
N GLY A 216 -28.10 -18.46 -37.10
CA GLY A 216 -28.23 -19.90 -37.35
C GLY A 216 -29.23 -20.21 -38.47
N LEU A 217 -30.42 -19.59 -38.43
CA LEU A 217 -31.43 -19.72 -39.49
C LEU A 217 -30.92 -19.17 -40.83
N PHE A 218 -30.18 -18.06 -40.83
CA PHE A 218 -29.56 -17.50 -42.05
C PHE A 218 -28.49 -18.43 -42.64
N CYS A 219 -27.66 -19.06 -41.80
CA CYS A 219 -26.68 -20.06 -42.21
C CYS A 219 -27.35 -21.31 -42.81
N LEU A 220 -28.43 -21.81 -42.19
CA LEU A 220 -29.19 -22.94 -42.71
C LEU A 220 -29.87 -22.61 -44.05
N TYR A 221 -30.42 -21.40 -44.18
CA TYR A 221 -30.99 -20.91 -45.44
C TYR A 221 -29.93 -20.82 -46.56
N ARG A 222 -28.71 -20.38 -46.23
CA ARG A 222 -27.57 -20.34 -47.17
C ARG A 222 -27.07 -21.73 -47.54
N MET A 223 -27.01 -22.68 -46.61
CA MET A 223 -26.66 -24.08 -46.90
C MET A 223 -27.68 -24.76 -47.81
N SER A 224 -28.96 -24.40 -47.72
CA SER A 224 -30.02 -24.93 -48.58
C SER A 224 -29.98 -24.38 -50.02
N THR A 225 -29.23 -23.31 -50.31
CA THR A 225 -29.35 -22.56 -51.57
C THR A 225 -28.09 -22.56 -52.45
N THR A 226 -27.08 -23.39 -52.15
CA THR A 226 -25.92 -23.58 -53.04
C THR A 226 -26.09 -24.77 -53.99
N PRO A 227 -26.24 -24.56 -55.32
CA PRO A 227 -26.20 -25.64 -56.29
C PRO A 227 -24.75 -26.06 -56.60
N ASN A 228 -24.61 -27.36 -56.75
CA ASN A 228 -23.40 -28.14 -56.96
C ASN A 228 -22.74 -27.85 -58.34
N LYS A 229 -21.42 -27.61 -58.40
CA LYS A 229 -20.63 -27.68 -59.65
C LYS A 229 -19.23 -28.28 -59.43
N GLN A 230 -19.10 -29.53 -59.91
CA GLN A 230 -17.98 -30.17 -60.62
C GLN A 230 -16.53 -30.13 -60.11
N LYS A 231 -16.08 -31.33 -59.69
CA LYS A 231 -14.99 -32.17 -60.26
C LYS A 231 -13.69 -31.50 -60.73
N CYS A 232 -12.57 -31.89 -60.09
CA CYS A 232 -11.29 -32.19 -60.74
C CYS A 232 -10.62 -33.39 -60.03
N GLU A 233 -10.17 -34.35 -60.84
CA GLU A 233 -9.41 -35.56 -60.49
C GLU A 233 -7.91 -35.24 -60.24
N ASN A 234 -7.32 -36.06 -59.35
CA ASN A 234 -5.94 -36.58 -59.29
C ASN A 234 -4.76 -35.71 -59.77
N LEU A 235 -3.78 -35.50 -58.89
CA LEU A 235 -2.33 -35.48 -59.18
C LEU A 235 -1.49 -35.62 -57.88
N ILE A 236 -0.99 -36.84 -57.66
CA ILE A 236 0.40 -37.23 -57.36
C ILE A 236 1.15 -36.61 -56.13
N ASP A 237 1.57 -37.56 -55.27
CA ASP A 237 2.79 -37.70 -54.44
C ASP A 237 3.10 -36.85 -53.19
N ASN A 238 3.27 -37.62 -52.10
CA ASN A 238 4.40 -37.67 -51.15
C ASN A 238 5.03 -36.35 -50.68
N ASN A 239 4.90 -36.07 -49.37
CA ASN A 239 6.01 -36.30 -48.42
C ASN A 239 5.61 -35.89 -46.98
N ASN A 240 5.87 -36.83 -46.06
CA ASN A 240 6.46 -36.66 -44.72
C ASN A 240 6.37 -35.28 -44.03
N GLN A 241 5.75 -35.24 -42.85
CA GLN A 241 6.47 -35.17 -41.56
C GLN A 241 5.51 -35.00 -40.38
N ASP A 242 5.50 -36.02 -39.52
CA ASP A 242 5.57 -35.98 -38.06
C ASP A 242 4.99 -34.77 -37.31
N HIS A 243 3.95 -35.03 -36.51
CA HIS A 243 3.91 -34.53 -35.13
C HIS A 243 3.26 -35.56 -34.21
N PRO A 244 3.99 -36.11 -33.21
CA PRO A 244 3.41 -36.98 -32.20
C PRO A 244 2.57 -36.15 -31.22
N THR A 245 1.34 -36.59 -31.04
CA THR A 245 0.50 -36.30 -29.89
C THR A 245 1.10 -36.98 -28.67
N LEU A 246 1.32 -36.24 -27.58
CA LEU A 246 1.61 -36.83 -26.27
C LEU A 246 0.73 -36.18 -25.19
N PRO A 247 0.43 -36.95 -24.12
CA PRO A 247 -0.80 -36.87 -23.37
C PRO A 247 -0.64 -36.04 -22.10
N MET A 248 -1.76 -35.48 -21.64
CA MET A 248 -1.83 -34.71 -20.41
C MET A 248 -2.22 -35.64 -19.25
N THR A 249 -1.23 -36.17 -18.55
CA THR A 249 -1.38 -36.64 -17.17
C THR A 249 -0.03 -36.49 -16.47
N PHE A 250 0.07 -35.63 -15.46
CA PHE A 250 1.06 -35.85 -14.41
C PHE A 250 0.54 -35.38 -13.05
N ASP A 251 0.88 -36.23 -12.11
CA ASP A 251 0.30 -36.46 -10.80
C ASP A 251 0.79 -35.45 -9.76
N MET A 252 0.00 -35.28 -8.70
CA MET A 252 0.15 -34.24 -7.68
C MET A 252 0.60 -34.91 -6.37
N THR A 253 1.88 -35.24 -6.24
CA THR A 253 2.45 -35.69 -4.96
C THR A 253 3.95 -35.36 -4.86
N THR A 254 4.36 -35.00 -3.64
CA THR A 254 5.72 -34.81 -3.11
C THR A 254 6.45 -33.50 -3.46
N PHE A 255 6.37 -32.53 -2.56
CA PHE A 255 7.54 -31.71 -2.24
C PHE A 255 7.79 -31.84 -0.73
N GLU A 256 8.80 -32.64 -0.43
CA GLU A 256 9.45 -32.72 0.88
C GLU A 256 10.09 -31.38 1.22
N ASP A 257 10.11 -31.08 2.52
CA ASP A 257 10.91 -30.05 3.14
C ASP A 257 12.36 -30.11 2.67
N VAL A 258 12.89 -28.99 2.16
CA VAL A 258 14.34 -28.80 2.02
C VAL A 258 14.77 -27.61 2.86
N SER A 259 15.42 -27.98 3.96
CA SER A 259 16.06 -27.16 4.98
C SER A 259 17.17 -26.24 4.44
N LEU A 260 17.42 -25.18 5.21
CA LEU A 260 18.56 -24.26 5.15
C LEU A 260 19.88 -24.92 4.72
N TYR A 261 20.47 -24.41 3.64
CA TYR A 261 21.93 -24.37 3.48
C TYR A 261 22.38 -23.01 2.95
N SER A 262 23.40 -22.46 3.61
CA SER A 262 24.20 -21.35 3.14
C SER A 262 24.85 -21.73 1.81
N CYS A 263 24.51 -21.04 0.73
CA CYS A 263 25.01 -21.35 -0.60
C CYS A 263 25.91 -20.22 -1.10
N THR A 264 27.13 -20.58 -1.51
CA THR A 264 28.14 -19.64 -2.02
C THR A 264 27.91 -19.31 -3.49
N GLN A 265 28.52 -18.23 -3.97
CA GLN A 265 28.37 -17.65 -5.31
C GLN A 265 28.62 -18.63 -6.49
N TYR A 266 29.27 -19.78 -6.24
CA TYR A 266 29.66 -20.77 -7.25
C TYR A 266 28.55 -21.77 -7.62
N ASP A 267 27.74 -22.21 -6.66
CA ASP A 267 26.58 -23.11 -6.89
C ASP A 267 25.43 -22.41 -7.63
N PHE A 268 25.42 -21.08 -7.57
CA PHE A 268 24.45 -20.19 -8.20
C PHE A 268 24.54 -20.18 -9.74
N MET A 269 25.74 -20.25 -10.31
CA MET A 269 25.93 -20.30 -11.77
C MET A 269 25.52 -21.64 -12.36
N LYS A 270 25.68 -22.74 -11.62
CA LYS A 270 25.38 -24.09 -12.09
C LYS A 270 23.89 -24.36 -12.25
N THR A 271 23.08 -23.82 -11.34
CA THR A 271 21.60 -23.90 -11.39
C THR A 271 21.03 -23.08 -12.56
N ALA A 272 21.64 -21.93 -12.87
CA ALA A 272 21.28 -21.14 -14.04
C ALA A 272 21.64 -21.85 -15.35
N ASP A 273 22.82 -22.50 -15.44
CA ASP A 273 23.23 -23.31 -16.60
C ASP A 273 22.32 -24.52 -16.85
N GLU A 274 21.83 -25.19 -15.80
CA GLU A 274 20.87 -26.30 -15.97
C GLU A 274 19.50 -25.82 -16.48
N LEU A 275 18.98 -24.69 -15.97
CA LEU A 275 17.74 -24.05 -16.46
C LEU A 275 17.87 -23.51 -17.91
N LEU A 276 19.09 -23.19 -18.34
CA LEU A 276 19.43 -22.71 -19.68
C LEU A 276 19.51 -23.83 -20.73
N SER A 277 19.88 -25.04 -20.31
CA SER A 277 20.09 -26.19 -21.19
C SER A 277 18.80 -26.79 -21.77
N SER A 278 17.64 -26.49 -21.19
CA SER A 278 16.33 -26.89 -21.72
C SER A 278 15.89 -25.95 -22.85
N THR A 279 16.48 -26.08 -24.04
CA THR A 279 16.00 -25.72 -25.41
C THR A 279 15.21 -24.42 -25.70
N THR A 280 14.97 -23.51 -24.75
CA THR A 280 14.19 -22.26 -24.95
C THR A 280 14.99 -20.98 -24.71
N PHE A 281 16.24 -21.08 -24.25
CA PHE A 281 16.99 -19.92 -23.74
C PHE A 281 18.10 -19.37 -24.63
N ALA A 282 18.63 -20.15 -25.57
CA ALA A 282 19.70 -19.67 -26.47
C ALA A 282 19.25 -18.43 -27.28
N ASP A 283 17.97 -18.40 -27.69
CA ASP A 283 17.39 -17.32 -28.50
C ASP A 283 17.09 -16.03 -27.72
N CYS A 284 17.17 -16.04 -26.39
CA CYS A 284 16.83 -14.90 -25.54
C CYS A 284 18.05 -14.21 -24.91
N THR A 285 19.27 -14.64 -25.23
CA THR A 285 20.50 -14.07 -24.67
C THR A 285 20.94 -12.84 -25.47
N ILE A 286 21.22 -11.75 -24.77
CA ILE A 286 21.72 -10.51 -25.35
C ILE A 286 23.21 -10.39 -25.02
N ASP A 287 24.02 -10.10 -26.04
CA ASP A 287 25.45 -9.82 -25.84
C ASP A 287 25.61 -8.57 -24.95
N GLN A 288 26.45 -8.70 -23.91
CA GLN A 288 26.79 -7.61 -22.98
C GLN A 288 27.28 -6.37 -23.72
N THR A 289 28.04 -6.51 -24.82
CA THR A 289 28.57 -5.38 -25.59
C THR A 289 27.48 -4.47 -26.15
N ARG A 290 26.26 -5.01 -26.31
CA ARG A 290 25.09 -4.28 -26.78
C ARG A 290 24.34 -3.54 -25.69
N LEU A 291 24.71 -3.70 -24.41
CA LEU A 291 23.99 -3.09 -23.31
C LEU A 291 24.88 -2.11 -22.54
N THR A 292 24.49 -0.84 -22.53
CA THR A 292 25.07 0.18 -21.67
C THR A 292 24.17 0.39 -20.45
N LEU A 293 24.67 0.09 -19.24
CA LEU A 293 23.97 0.39 -17.98
C LEU A 293 24.18 1.85 -17.59
N HIS A 294 23.12 2.51 -17.13
CA HIS A 294 23.13 3.88 -16.59
C HIS A 294 22.73 3.85 -15.10
N GLU A 295 21.97 4.84 -14.63
CA GLU A 295 21.56 4.94 -13.23
C GLU A 295 20.57 3.86 -12.77
N ILE A 296 20.54 3.64 -11.45
CA ILE A 296 19.48 2.89 -10.78
C ILE A 296 18.24 3.78 -10.73
N ILE A 297 17.14 3.33 -11.34
CA ILE A 297 15.85 4.02 -11.28
C ILE A 297 15.08 3.62 -10.02
N MET A 298 15.26 2.37 -9.58
CA MET A 298 14.57 1.83 -8.42
C MET A 298 15.40 0.78 -7.71
N GLU A 299 15.38 0.84 -6.39
CA GLU A 299 15.92 -0.19 -5.53
C GLU A 299 14.84 -0.58 -4.50
N GLY A 300 14.55 -1.87 -4.44
CA GLY A 300 13.68 -2.47 -3.44
C GLY A 300 14.49 -3.35 -2.49
N LYS A 301 13.79 -4.02 -1.57
CA LYS A 301 14.42 -4.88 -0.56
C LYS A 301 15.35 -5.96 -1.14
N PHE A 302 14.97 -6.53 -2.29
CA PHE A 302 15.65 -7.71 -2.87
C PHE A 302 16.06 -7.55 -4.33
N GLY A 303 15.86 -6.37 -4.92
CA GLY A 303 16.08 -6.19 -6.36
C GLY A 303 16.22 -4.74 -6.74
N ARG A 304 16.86 -4.53 -7.89
CA ARG A 304 17.16 -3.21 -8.45
C ARG A 304 16.82 -3.16 -9.93
N LEU A 305 16.43 -1.99 -10.38
CA LEU A 305 16.07 -1.69 -11.76
C LEU A 305 16.96 -0.56 -12.27
N TYR A 306 17.72 -0.84 -13.33
CA TYR A 306 18.57 0.13 -14.01
C TYR A 306 17.89 0.70 -15.23
N ARG A 307 18.21 1.95 -15.55
CA ARG A 307 18.08 2.48 -16.90
C ARG A 307 19.21 1.90 -17.75
N CYS A 308 18.91 1.44 -18.96
CA CYS A 308 19.94 0.98 -19.88
C CYS A 308 19.66 1.46 -21.32
N SER A 309 20.70 1.49 -22.14
CA SER A 309 20.61 1.65 -23.58
C SER A 309 21.01 0.34 -24.26
N LEU A 310 20.13 -0.18 -25.11
CA LEU A 310 20.36 -1.36 -25.93
C LEU A 310 20.72 -0.92 -27.35
N HIS A 311 21.89 -1.35 -27.83
CA HIS A 311 22.39 -1.10 -29.18
C HIS A 311 21.82 -2.11 -30.17
N ASP A 312 21.39 -1.64 -31.34
CA ASP A 312 20.94 -2.52 -32.41
C ASP A 312 22.10 -3.38 -32.93
N SER A 313 21.81 -4.64 -33.26
CA SER A 313 22.75 -5.59 -33.86
C SER A 313 23.19 -5.19 -35.26
N LEU A 314 22.39 -4.39 -35.98
CA LEU A 314 22.62 -4.03 -37.39
C LEU A 314 23.19 -2.62 -37.58
N SER A 315 23.08 -1.74 -36.60
CA SER A 315 23.66 -0.39 -36.65
C SER A 315 23.92 0.16 -35.25
N THR A 316 25.17 0.47 -34.94
CA THR A 316 25.58 1.09 -33.66
C THR A 316 25.06 2.51 -33.44
N ALA A 317 24.44 3.12 -34.45
CA ALA A 317 23.89 4.48 -34.39
C ALA A 317 22.49 4.57 -33.74
N THR A 318 21.74 3.46 -33.67
CA THR A 318 20.38 3.43 -33.10
C THR A 318 20.39 2.78 -31.73
N THR A 319 20.01 3.54 -30.71
CA THR A 319 19.93 3.08 -29.32
C THR A 319 18.49 3.08 -28.83
N GLN A 320 18.06 1.97 -28.23
CA GLN A 320 16.75 1.84 -27.60
C GLN A 320 16.91 1.96 -26.08
N ASN A 321 16.10 2.82 -25.44
CA ASN A 321 16.01 2.83 -23.98
C ASN A 321 15.31 1.54 -23.51
N VAL A 322 15.91 0.86 -22.52
CA VAL A 322 15.37 -0.36 -21.90
C VAL A 322 15.58 -0.30 -20.39
N TYR A 323 14.93 -1.22 -19.66
CA TYR A 323 15.19 -1.44 -18.24
C TYR A 323 15.95 -2.73 -18.01
N GLY A 324 16.95 -2.69 -17.12
CA GLY A 324 17.66 -3.88 -16.65
C GLY A 324 17.27 -4.23 -15.22
N LYS A 325 16.58 -5.35 -15.01
CA LYS A 325 16.18 -5.84 -13.68
C LYS A 325 17.16 -6.91 -13.20
N THR A 326 17.60 -6.78 -11.95
CA THR A 326 18.46 -7.78 -11.30
C THR A 326 18.24 -7.79 -9.78
N ILE A 327 18.84 -8.76 -9.09
CA ILE A 327 18.83 -8.81 -7.62
C ILE A 327 19.91 -7.87 -7.04
N ASN A 328 19.71 -7.37 -5.82
CA ASN A 328 20.73 -6.55 -5.13
C ASN A 328 21.65 -7.44 -4.25
N SER A 329 22.59 -6.84 -3.52
CA SER A 329 23.53 -7.57 -2.65
C SER A 329 22.85 -8.31 -1.49
N SER A 330 21.62 -7.95 -1.14
CA SER A 330 20.80 -8.61 -0.11
C SER A 330 19.86 -9.69 -0.67
N GLY A 331 19.89 -9.93 -1.99
CA GLY A 331 19.06 -10.92 -2.66
C GLY A 331 19.52 -12.36 -2.41
N THR A 332 18.58 -13.30 -2.35
CA THR A 332 18.84 -14.73 -2.17
C THR A 332 18.85 -15.50 -3.49
N ALA A 333 19.49 -16.68 -3.53
CA ALA A 333 19.49 -17.55 -4.71
C ALA A 333 18.07 -17.94 -5.15
N ALA A 334 17.17 -18.23 -4.20
CA ALA A 334 15.77 -18.51 -4.49
C ALA A 334 15.07 -17.35 -5.23
N GLN A 335 15.40 -16.10 -4.87
CA GLN A 335 14.83 -14.91 -5.53
C GLN A 335 15.38 -14.70 -6.94
N LEU A 336 16.66 -14.99 -7.18
CA LEU A 336 17.19 -14.99 -8.56
C LEU A 336 16.49 -16.08 -9.39
N ASN A 337 16.43 -17.31 -8.88
CA ASN A 337 15.81 -18.43 -9.60
C ASN A 337 14.36 -18.11 -9.95
N GLN A 338 13.60 -17.51 -9.02
CA GLN A 338 12.26 -17.02 -9.30
C GLN A 338 12.24 -15.95 -10.39
N MET A 339 13.17 -14.97 -10.35
CA MET A 339 13.26 -13.93 -11.37
C MET A 339 13.56 -14.48 -12.76
N LEU A 340 14.46 -15.46 -12.87
CA LEU A 340 14.79 -16.11 -14.14
C LEU A 340 13.63 -16.96 -14.64
N HIS A 341 13.01 -17.76 -13.76
CA HIS A 341 11.82 -18.54 -14.08
C HIS A 341 10.67 -17.66 -14.59
N ASP A 342 10.39 -16.53 -13.91
CA ASP A 342 9.40 -15.56 -14.35
C ASP A 342 9.79 -14.97 -15.72
N CYS A 343 11.07 -14.69 -15.95
CA CYS A 343 11.52 -14.24 -17.27
C CYS A 343 11.16 -15.24 -18.38
N CYS A 344 11.42 -16.53 -18.19
CA CYS A 344 11.06 -17.57 -19.17
C CYS A 344 9.56 -17.57 -19.46
N LEU A 345 8.77 -17.54 -18.39
CA LEU A 345 7.33 -17.64 -18.46
C LEU A 345 6.74 -16.46 -19.24
N PHE A 346 7.30 -15.26 -19.04
CA PHE A 346 6.85 -14.05 -19.71
C PHE A 346 7.46 -13.84 -21.10
N ALA A 347 8.62 -14.41 -21.43
CA ALA A 347 9.29 -14.22 -22.72
C ALA A 347 8.42 -14.67 -23.92
N THR A 348 7.60 -15.71 -23.73
CA THR A 348 6.72 -16.24 -24.79
C THR A 348 5.39 -15.49 -24.92
N LEU A 349 5.15 -14.51 -24.05
CA LEU A 349 3.92 -13.73 -24.03
C LEU A 349 4.05 -12.53 -24.97
N LYS A 350 3.13 -12.40 -25.93
CA LYS A 350 3.07 -11.25 -26.83
C LYS A 350 1.70 -10.60 -26.70
N HIS A 351 1.62 -9.48 -25.99
CA HIS A 351 0.41 -8.70 -25.78
C HIS A 351 0.74 -7.26 -25.44
N SER A 352 0.00 -6.28 -25.97
CA SER A 352 0.26 -4.84 -25.77
C SER A 352 0.13 -4.36 -24.32
N ASN A 353 -0.52 -5.15 -23.46
CA ASN A 353 -0.67 -4.87 -22.02
C ASN A 353 0.07 -5.86 -21.12
N ILE A 354 1.05 -6.58 -21.67
CA ILE A 354 1.99 -7.40 -20.89
C ILE A 354 3.40 -6.94 -21.23
N ASN A 355 4.14 -6.57 -20.20
CA ASN A 355 5.52 -6.14 -20.38
C ASN A 355 6.46 -7.35 -20.35
N SER A 356 6.59 -7.99 -21.51
CA SER A 356 7.44 -9.17 -21.67
C SER A 356 8.92 -8.79 -21.75
N PRO A 357 9.83 -9.62 -21.20
CA PRO A 357 11.26 -9.39 -21.32
C PRO A 357 11.71 -9.49 -22.78
N LEU A 358 12.68 -8.66 -23.14
CA LEU A 358 13.38 -8.69 -24.44
C LEU A 358 14.48 -9.75 -24.47
N GLY A 359 15.06 -10.05 -23.31
CA GLY A 359 16.15 -11.01 -23.20
C GLY A 359 16.90 -10.89 -21.87
N ILE A 360 18.00 -11.61 -21.75
CA ILE A 360 18.83 -11.67 -20.53
C ILE A 360 20.30 -11.41 -20.90
N VAL A 361 21.00 -10.67 -20.05
CA VAL A 361 22.45 -10.48 -20.10
C VAL A 361 23.06 -11.14 -18.86
N TYR A 362 23.81 -12.23 -19.05
CA TYR A 362 24.33 -13.05 -17.95
C TYR A 362 25.56 -12.48 -17.26
N LYS A 363 26.41 -11.80 -18.02
CA LYS A 363 27.68 -11.27 -17.53
C LYS A 363 27.71 -9.78 -17.83
N ASN A 364 27.92 -8.97 -16.80
CA ASN A 364 28.25 -7.56 -16.96
C ASN A 364 29.33 -7.19 -15.95
N GLU A 365 30.29 -6.36 -16.33
CA GLU A 365 31.35 -5.88 -15.42
C GLU A 365 30.76 -5.17 -14.18
N LEU A 366 29.55 -4.60 -14.31
CA LEU A 366 28.91 -3.77 -13.29
C LEU A 366 27.92 -4.53 -12.39
N SER A 367 27.62 -5.81 -12.64
CA SER A 367 26.74 -6.62 -11.79
C SER A 367 27.18 -8.09 -11.79
N PRO A 368 27.39 -8.72 -10.62
CA PRO A 368 27.72 -10.14 -10.53
C PRO A 368 26.52 -11.06 -10.83
N TYR A 369 25.32 -10.48 -11.05
CA TYR A 369 24.08 -11.21 -11.25
C TYR A 369 23.47 -10.91 -12.64
N PRO A 370 22.77 -11.89 -13.27
CA PRO A 370 22.11 -11.69 -14.55
C PRO A 370 21.15 -10.49 -14.55
N LEU A 371 21.08 -9.78 -15.67
CA LEU A 371 20.11 -8.72 -15.92
C LEU A 371 19.03 -9.20 -16.88
N VAL A 372 17.78 -9.11 -16.45
CA VAL A 372 16.61 -9.31 -17.32
C VAL A 372 16.22 -7.98 -17.94
N ILE A 373 16.19 -7.92 -19.27
CA ILE A 373 15.98 -6.70 -20.04
C ILE A 373 14.50 -6.57 -20.41
N TYR A 374 13.92 -5.41 -20.11
CA TYR A 374 12.52 -5.09 -20.39
C TYR A 374 12.38 -3.83 -21.25
N PRO A 375 11.30 -3.70 -22.03
CA PRO A 375 10.96 -2.45 -22.70
C PRO A 375 10.86 -1.27 -21.72
N TYR A 376 11.29 -0.09 -22.15
CA TYR A 376 11.20 1.13 -21.36
C TYR A 376 9.80 1.75 -21.39
N SER A 377 9.32 2.22 -20.24
CA SER A 377 8.10 3.03 -20.11
C SER A 377 8.46 4.48 -19.78
N ASN A 378 7.95 5.45 -20.54
CA ASN A 378 8.26 6.86 -20.31
C ASN A 378 7.65 7.43 -19.02
N LYS A 379 6.64 6.78 -18.44
CA LYS A 379 5.98 7.19 -17.20
C LYS A 379 6.39 6.34 -15.98
N GLY A 380 7.12 5.26 -16.20
CA GLY A 380 7.62 4.37 -15.14
C GLY A 380 6.49 3.67 -14.38
N ILE A 381 6.74 3.24 -13.15
CA ILE A 381 5.78 2.44 -12.37
C ILE A 381 4.50 3.22 -12.07
N LEU A 382 3.36 2.60 -12.35
CA LEU A 382 2.02 3.16 -12.22
C LEU A 382 1.73 3.72 -10.81
N LYS A 383 2.13 3.00 -9.74
CA LYS A 383 1.98 3.50 -8.36
C LYS A 383 2.66 4.86 -8.16
N ARG A 384 3.89 5.03 -8.66
CA ARG A 384 4.65 6.28 -8.52
C ARG A 384 4.05 7.37 -9.40
N PHE A 385 3.66 7.02 -10.63
CA PHE A 385 2.99 7.92 -11.55
C PHE A 385 1.70 8.50 -10.94
N ILE A 386 0.82 7.67 -10.39
CA ILE A 386 -0.43 8.13 -9.74
C ILE A 386 -0.13 9.03 -8.53
N ILE A 387 0.82 8.65 -7.66
CA ILE A 387 1.20 9.45 -6.47
C ILE A 387 1.77 10.81 -6.89
N GLN A 388 2.62 10.87 -7.91
CA GLN A 388 3.23 12.12 -8.38
C GLN A 388 2.21 13.07 -9.00
N ASN A 389 1.21 12.54 -9.73
CA ASN A 389 0.11 13.33 -10.28
C ASN A 389 -0.88 13.83 -9.22
N ARG A 390 -0.84 13.30 -7.98
CA ARG A 390 -1.62 13.81 -6.85
C ARG A 390 -0.98 15.04 -6.17
N SER A 391 0.35 15.13 -6.21
CA SER A 391 1.12 16.10 -5.43
C SER A 391 1.68 17.27 -6.24
N SER A 392 1.64 17.20 -7.57
CA SER A 392 2.26 18.21 -8.45
C SER A 392 1.29 19.35 -8.76
N ALA A 393 1.66 20.59 -8.42
CA ALA A 393 0.96 21.82 -8.83
C ALA A 393 1.13 22.16 -10.33
N ARG A 394 1.60 21.21 -11.16
CA ARG A 394 1.81 21.38 -12.60
C ARG A 394 0.68 20.69 -13.38
N GLU A 395 -0.16 21.52 -14.00
CA GLU A 395 -1.02 21.43 -15.21
C GLU A 395 -1.55 20.09 -15.80
N GLN A 396 -1.27 18.89 -15.28
CA GLN A 396 -1.94 17.67 -15.73
C GLN A 396 -2.34 16.79 -14.54
N LEU A 397 -3.44 17.15 -13.88
CA LEU A 397 -4.14 16.22 -12.99
C LEU A 397 -4.78 15.12 -13.84
N LEU A 398 -4.50 13.86 -13.48
CA LEU A 398 -5.13 12.70 -14.11
C LEU A 398 -6.65 12.78 -13.97
N SER A 399 -7.35 12.73 -15.10
CA SER A 399 -8.79 12.64 -15.16
C SER A 399 -9.29 11.26 -14.73
N THR A 400 -10.56 11.19 -14.31
CA THR A 400 -11.22 9.91 -14.03
C THR A 400 -11.22 9.01 -15.27
N GLN A 401 -11.34 9.58 -16.47
CA GLN A 401 -11.30 8.83 -17.72
C GLN A 401 -9.95 8.15 -17.94
N GLU A 402 -8.83 8.83 -17.68
CA GLU A 402 -7.49 8.24 -17.79
C GLU A 402 -7.28 7.12 -16.78
N LEU A 403 -7.79 7.27 -15.54
CA LEU A 403 -7.77 6.21 -14.52
C LEU A 403 -8.55 4.98 -14.98
N VAL A 404 -9.75 5.17 -15.54
CA VAL A 404 -10.54 4.08 -16.12
C VAL A 404 -9.81 3.43 -17.30
N TYR A 405 -9.18 4.22 -18.16
CA TYR A 405 -8.42 3.71 -19.30
C TYR A 405 -7.24 2.83 -18.88
N MET A 406 -6.50 3.24 -17.83
CA MET A 406 -5.46 2.43 -17.22
C MET A 406 -6.01 1.12 -16.65
N ALA A 407 -7.15 1.16 -15.95
CA ALA A 407 -7.80 -0.05 -15.42
C ALA A 407 -8.23 -1.02 -16.54
N ILE A 408 -8.76 -0.51 -17.66
CA ILE A 408 -9.12 -1.31 -18.84
C ILE A 408 -7.89 -2.02 -19.41
N HIS A 409 -6.76 -1.33 -19.54
CA HIS A 409 -5.52 -1.94 -20.05
C HIS A 409 -4.98 -3.03 -19.13
N ILE A 410 -5.03 -2.83 -17.81
CA ILE A 410 -4.68 -3.87 -16.82
C ILE A 410 -5.61 -5.08 -16.98
N ALA A 411 -6.92 -4.86 -17.09
CA ALA A 411 -7.90 -5.94 -17.26
C ALA A 411 -7.67 -6.74 -18.55
N LYS A 412 -7.33 -6.07 -19.67
CA LYS A 412 -6.96 -6.74 -20.93
C LYS A 412 -5.72 -7.62 -20.77
N GLY A 413 -4.69 -7.14 -20.07
CA GLY A 413 -3.50 -7.93 -19.76
C GLY A 413 -3.82 -9.18 -18.92
N LEU A 414 -4.59 -9.01 -17.84
CA LEU A 414 -5.00 -10.13 -16.98
C LEU A 414 -5.84 -11.17 -17.74
N TYR A 415 -6.77 -10.70 -18.58
CA TYR A 415 -7.56 -11.60 -19.42
C TYR A 415 -6.68 -12.44 -20.36
N PHE A 416 -5.67 -11.82 -20.98
CA PHE A 416 -4.70 -12.53 -21.80
C PHE A 416 -3.91 -13.59 -21.00
N LEU A 417 -3.44 -13.26 -19.80
CA LEU A 417 -2.74 -14.22 -18.92
C LEU A 417 -3.64 -15.39 -18.52
N HIS A 418 -4.89 -15.11 -18.12
CA HIS A 418 -5.85 -16.13 -17.72
C HIS A 418 -6.16 -17.11 -18.87
N ARG A 419 -6.27 -16.62 -20.12
CA ARG A 419 -6.43 -17.50 -21.30
C ARG A 419 -5.24 -18.43 -21.53
N ARG A 420 -4.05 -18.08 -21.03
CA ARG A 420 -2.85 -18.92 -21.04
C ARG A 420 -2.65 -19.70 -19.73
N LYS A 421 -3.68 -19.79 -18.88
CA LYS A 421 -3.66 -20.49 -17.58
C LYS A 421 -2.60 -19.93 -16.60
N MET A 422 -2.23 -18.67 -16.76
CA MET A 422 -1.32 -17.98 -15.85
C MET A 422 -2.10 -17.10 -14.89
N LEU A 423 -1.98 -17.37 -13.59
CA LEU A 423 -2.60 -16.58 -12.54
C LEU A 423 -1.59 -15.61 -11.93
N MET A 424 -1.89 -14.32 -11.99
CA MET A 424 -1.08 -13.28 -11.36
C MET A 424 -1.37 -13.25 -9.85
N LYS A 425 -0.47 -13.84 -9.05
CA LYS A 425 -0.64 -13.91 -7.58
C LYS A 425 -0.41 -12.57 -6.87
N ASP A 426 0.35 -11.66 -7.48
CA ASP A 426 0.67 -10.36 -6.90
C ASP A 426 0.27 -9.20 -7.84
N LEU A 427 -1.05 -8.98 -7.98
CA LEU A 427 -1.55 -7.83 -8.74
C LEU A 427 -1.58 -6.57 -7.86
N GLY A 428 -0.92 -5.51 -8.34
CA GLY A 428 -1.04 -4.19 -7.76
C GLY A 428 -0.35 -3.13 -8.60
N ALA A 429 -0.68 -1.85 -8.39
CA ALA A 429 -0.14 -0.74 -9.18
C ALA A 429 1.40 -0.60 -9.13
N ARG A 430 2.08 -1.26 -8.19
CA ARG A 430 3.55 -1.32 -8.13
C ARG A 430 4.17 -2.27 -9.17
N ASN A 431 3.36 -3.19 -9.71
CA ASN A 431 3.76 -4.20 -10.70
C ASN A 431 3.26 -3.84 -12.11
N CYS A 432 2.72 -2.62 -12.30
CA CYS A 432 2.30 -2.08 -13.60
C CYS A 432 3.23 -0.92 -13.99
N MET A 433 3.56 -0.80 -15.27
CA MET A 433 4.42 0.25 -15.84
C MET A 433 3.71 1.07 -16.90
#